data_AF-A0A952VXG0-F1
#
_entry.id   AF-A0A952VXG0-F1
#
_cell.length_a   1.000
_cell.length_b   1.000
_cell.length_c   1.000
_cell.angle_alpha   90.00
_cell.angle_beta   90.00
_cell.angle_gamma   90.00
#
_symmetry.space_group_name_H-M   'P 1'
#
loop_
_entity.id
_entity.type
_entity.pdbx_description
1 polymer ?
#
loop_
_entity_poly.entity_id
_entity_poly.type
_entity_poly.pdbx_seq_one_letter_code
_entity_poly.pdbx_strand_id
1 'polypeptide(L)'
;MTNPYYFFQICLFLLVMTACASPDSAPTSETAAATMETAMLSWDANGAPDLEGYKIYLATASGGYGAPVATVPMDLTSYTVTGLETGITYFFVVTAYNSSGAESSFSNEVSKTIL
;
A
#
# COMPACT_ATOMS: atom_id res chain seq x y z
N MET A 1 -2.74 5.53 -34.93
CA MET A 1 -1.60 5.68 -34.00
C MET A 1 -2.05 6.58 -32.87
N THR A 2 -2.50 6.02 -31.75
CA THR A 2 -2.64 6.71 -30.46
C THR A 2 -2.88 5.63 -29.43
N ASN A 3 -1.82 5.23 -28.73
CA ASN A 3 -1.93 4.37 -27.56
C ASN A 3 -2.49 5.27 -26.43
N PRO A 4 -3.74 5.10 -25.98
CA PRO A 4 -4.45 6.11 -25.18
C PRO A 4 -4.06 6.10 -23.68
N TYR A 5 -3.08 5.29 -23.29
CA TYR A 5 -2.60 5.14 -21.92
C TYR A 5 -1.63 6.26 -21.54
N TYR A 6 -2.07 7.52 -21.59
CA TYR A 6 -1.33 8.66 -21.06
C TYR A 6 -1.29 8.59 -19.52
N PHE A 7 -0.45 7.68 -19.05
CA PHE A 7 0.45 7.72 -17.89
C PHE A 7 0.26 8.92 -16.93
N PHE A 8 -0.64 8.77 -15.96
CA PHE A 8 -0.57 9.53 -14.70
C PHE A 8 0.33 8.75 -13.74
N GLN A 9 1.57 9.22 -13.60
CA GLN A 9 2.49 8.70 -12.59
C GLN A 9 1.85 8.89 -11.21
N ILE A 10 1.43 7.79 -10.58
CA ILE A 10 1.03 7.83 -9.17
C ILE A 10 2.33 8.01 -8.38
N CYS A 11 2.49 9.16 -7.74
CA CYS A 11 3.56 9.37 -6.77
C CYS A 11 3.10 8.81 -5.43
N LEU A 12 3.64 7.66 -5.09
CA LEU A 12 3.43 6.99 -3.82
C LEU A 12 4.41 7.52 -2.79
N PHE A 13 3.86 7.99 -1.69
CA PHE A 13 4.53 8.41 -0.47
C PHE A 13 4.21 7.43 0.65
N LEU A 14 5.23 7.11 1.43
CA LEU A 14 5.10 6.27 2.61
C LEU A 14 5.17 7.16 3.85
N LEU A 15 4.07 7.23 4.59
CA LEU A 15 4.04 7.81 5.93
C LEU A 15 4.30 6.71 6.96
N VAL A 16 5.26 6.95 7.83
CA VAL A 16 5.55 6.05 8.95
C VAL A 16 4.62 6.40 10.10
N MET A 17 3.59 5.60 10.33
CA MET A 17 2.85 5.61 11.58
C MET A 17 3.37 4.47 12.45
N THR A 18 4.18 4.82 13.46
CA THR A 18 4.57 3.87 14.49
C THR A 18 3.32 3.53 15.31
N ALA A 19 2.99 2.24 15.41
CA ALA A 19 1.90 1.81 16.27
C ALA A 19 2.18 2.28 17.71
N CYS A 20 1.19 2.89 18.36
CA CYS A 20 1.26 3.15 19.79
C CYS A 20 1.11 1.80 20.50
N ALA A 21 2.22 1.18 20.87
CA ALA A 21 2.20 0.02 21.73
C ALA A 21 1.46 0.39 23.03
N SER A 22 0.32 -0.24 23.27
CA SER A 22 -0.40 -0.11 24.54
C SER A 22 0.37 -0.93 25.59
N PRO A 23 0.87 -0.35 26.70
CA PRO A 23 1.72 -1.07 27.65
C PRO A 23 1.01 -2.10 28.55
N ASP A 24 -0.19 -2.59 28.20
CA ASP A 24 -1.11 -3.23 29.15
C ASP A 24 -1.39 -4.72 28.90
N SER A 25 -0.38 -5.51 28.56
CA SER A 25 -0.49 -6.97 28.68
C SER A 25 0.84 -7.58 29.10
N ALA A 26 0.92 -7.89 30.39
CA ALA A 26 2.02 -8.58 31.05
C ALA A 26 2.25 -9.99 30.46
N PRO A 27 3.49 -10.52 30.54
CA PRO A 27 3.88 -11.72 29.82
C PRO A 27 3.40 -12.96 30.58
N THR A 28 2.51 -13.75 29.99
CA THR A 28 2.31 -15.14 30.42
C THR A 28 2.22 -16.04 29.20
N SER A 29 3.28 -16.84 29.04
CA SER A 29 3.49 -17.88 28.03
C SER A 29 3.89 -17.39 26.64
N GLU A 30 4.99 -17.96 26.15
CA GLU A 30 5.64 -17.77 24.86
C GLU A 30 4.69 -17.90 23.66
N THR A 31 3.99 -16.83 23.35
CA THR A 31 3.50 -16.58 22.00
C THR A 31 3.99 -15.18 21.71
N ALA A 32 4.98 -15.04 20.84
CA ALA A 32 5.37 -13.73 20.32
C ALA A 32 4.09 -13.11 19.76
N ALA A 33 3.46 -12.21 20.53
CA ALA A 33 2.46 -11.31 20.00
C ALA A 33 3.26 -10.48 19.01
N ALA A 34 3.30 -10.95 17.75
CA ALA A 34 3.85 -10.20 16.65
C ALA A 34 3.24 -8.82 16.80
N THR A 35 4.07 -7.84 17.12
CA THR A 35 3.68 -6.44 17.18
C THR A 35 3.25 -6.12 15.77
N MET A 36 1.96 -6.30 15.49
CA MET A 36 1.38 -6.10 14.17
C MET A 36 1.49 -4.61 13.91
N GLU A 37 2.52 -4.23 13.17
CA GLU A 37 2.80 -2.85 12.84
C GLU A 37 1.99 -2.42 11.62
N THR A 38 1.95 -1.12 11.42
CA THR A 38 1.17 -0.50 10.36
C THR A 38 2.06 0.38 9.49
N ALA A 39 1.79 0.40 8.19
CA ALA A 39 2.40 1.33 7.26
C ALA A 39 1.29 2.15 6.59
N MET A 40 1.37 3.47 6.67
CA MET A 40 0.43 4.34 5.98
C MET A 40 1.00 4.72 4.62
N LEU A 41 0.30 4.34 3.57
CA LEU A 41 0.56 4.76 2.21
C LEU A 41 -0.28 5.99 1.91
N SER A 42 0.29 6.96 1.21
CA SER A 42 -0.41 8.13 0.68
C SER A 42 0.08 8.36 -0.74
N TRP A 43 -0.79 8.78 -1.64
CA TRP A 43 -0.43 9.08 -3.01
C TRP A 43 -1.14 10.32 -3.52
N ASP A 44 -0.66 10.90 -4.61
CA ASP A 44 -1.35 12.02 -5.25
C ASP A 44 -2.65 11.54 -5.92
N ALA A 45 -3.70 12.37 -5.81
CA ALA A 45 -4.96 12.12 -6.51
C ALA A 45 -4.71 12.08 -8.02
N ASN A 46 -5.24 11.03 -8.67
CA ASN A 46 -5.22 10.89 -10.11
C ASN A 46 -6.43 11.64 -10.70
N GLY A 47 -6.18 12.53 -11.66
CA GLY A 47 -7.21 13.35 -12.32
C GLY A 47 -7.87 12.70 -13.53
N ALA A 48 -7.69 11.39 -13.73
CA ALA A 48 -8.29 10.68 -14.85
C ALA A 48 -9.83 10.71 -14.74
N PRO A 49 -10.56 11.13 -15.80
CA PRO A 49 -12.00 11.30 -15.75
C PRO A 49 -12.78 9.99 -15.61
N ASP A 50 -12.14 8.86 -15.90
CA ASP A 50 -12.68 7.50 -15.81
C ASP A 50 -12.16 6.73 -14.58
N LEU A 51 -11.42 7.39 -13.68
CA LEU A 51 -10.88 6.77 -12.46
C LEU A 51 -12.01 6.24 -11.58
N GLU A 52 -11.93 4.98 -11.19
CA GLU A 52 -12.87 4.34 -10.27
C GLU A 52 -12.23 4.16 -8.88
N GLY A 53 -10.91 3.91 -8.85
CA GLY A 53 -10.18 3.84 -7.60
C GLY A 53 -8.75 3.35 -7.75
N TYR A 54 -8.20 2.89 -6.63
CA TYR A 54 -6.82 2.43 -6.53
C TYR A 54 -6.72 1.03 -5.97
N LYS A 55 -5.72 0.29 -6.44
CA LYS A 55 -5.34 -1.02 -5.92
C LYS A 55 -3.97 -0.92 -5.27
N ILE A 56 -3.90 -1.38 -4.03
CA ILE A 56 -2.69 -1.37 -3.23
C ILE A 56 -2.08 -2.75 -3.30
N TYR A 57 -0.81 -2.80 -3.66
CA TYR A 57 -0.02 -4.03 -3.72
C TYR A 57 1.06 -3.99 -2.66
N LEU A 58 1.31 -5.16 -2.09
CA LEU A 58 2.36 -5.40 -1.11
C LEU A 58 3.12 -6.64 -1.50
N ALA A 59 4.45 -6.58 -1.37
CA ALA A 59 5.33 -7.72 -1.54
C ALA A 59 6.46 -7.67 -0.51
N THR A 60 7.03 -8.82 -0.18
CA THR A 60 8.28 -8.93 0.59
C THR A 60 9.52 -8.96 -0.32
N ALA A 61 9.32 -8.95 -1.64
CA ALA A 61 10.37 -8.88 -2.65
C ALA A 61 10.03 -7.77 -3.67
N SER A 62 11.01 -6.91 -3.95
CA SER A 62 10.90 -5.83 -4.95
C SER A 62 10.47 -6.39 -6.31
N GLY A 63 9.51 -5.74 -6.97
CA GLY A 63 8.96 -6.15 -8.27
C GLY A 63 8.14 -7.46 -8.26
N GLY A 64 8.04 -8.16 -7.12
CA GLY A 64 7.32 -9.42 -6.96
C GLY A 64 5.87 -9.26 -6.54
N TYR A 65 5.16 -8.27 -7.09
CA TYR A 65 3.80 -7.95 -6.68
C TYR A 65 2.81 -9.01 -7.14
N GLY A 66 2.10 -9.61 -6.17
CA GLY A 66 1.04 -10.58 -6.40
C GLY A 66 -0.33 -9.93 -6.58
N ALA A 67 -1.36 -10.49 -5.96
CA ALA A 67 -2.68 -9.88 -5.91
C ALA A 67 -2.67 -8.59 -5.05
N PRO A 68 -3.55 -7.62 -5.34
CA PRO A 68 -3.68 -6.44 -4.50
C PRO A 68 -4.16 -6.85 -3.10
N VAL A 69 -3.54 -6.26 -2.07
CA VAL A 69 -3.94 -6.46 -0.67
C VAL A 69 -5.17 -5.63 -0.30
N ALA A 70 -5.42 -4.55 -1.03
CA ALA A 70 -6.60 -3.71 -0.85
C ALA A 70 -7.00 -3.02 -2.15
N THR A 71 -8.29 -2.70 -2.25
CA THR A 71 -8.85 -1.86 -3.30
C THR A 71 -9.67 -0.75 -2.63
N VAL A 72 -9.39 0.49 -2.99
CA VAL A 72 -10.02 1.68 -2.41
C VAL A 72 -10.68 2.52 -3.50
N PRO A 73 -11.76 3.24 -3.20
CA PRO A 73 -12.40 4.15 -4.15
C PRO A 73 -11.50 5.35 -4.50
N MET A 74 -11.79 6.01 -5.62
CA MET A 74 -11.02 7.15 -6.13
C MET A 74 -10.88 8.32 -5.15
N ASP A 75 -11.82 8.48 -4.22
CA ASP A 75 -11.82 9.53 -3.21
C ASP A 75 -10.75 9.34 -2.13
N LEU A 76 -10.19 8.12 -2.02
CA LEU A 76 -9.13 7.81 -1.08
C LEU A 76 -7.76 7.90 -1.75
N THR A 77 -6.93 8.78 -1.21
CA THR A 77 -5.53 8.96 -1.61
C THR A 77 -4.56 8.45 -0.54
N SER A 78 -5.06 7.70 0.44
CA SER A 78 -4.24 7.08 1.47
C SER A 78 -4.85 5.77 1.95
N TYR A 79 -3.99 4.87 2.41
CA TYR A 79 -4.38 3.58 2.94
C TYR A 79 -3.39 3.08 3.98
N THR A 80 -3.89 2.61 5.12
CA THR A 80 -3.06 2.02 6.17
C THR A 80 -3.05 0.51 6.01
N VAL A 81 -1.88 -0.03 5.66
CA VAL A 81 -1.63 -1.47 5.67
C VAL A 81 -1.37 -1.90 7.10
N THR A 82 -2.07 -2.93 7.56
CA THR A 82 -1.96 -3.50 8.91
C THR A 82 -1.48 -4.95 8.85
N GLY A 83 -1.08 -5.51 9.98
CA GLY A 83 -0.64 -6.91 10.05
C GLY A 83 0.76 -7.13 9.48
N LEU A 84 1.63 -6.12 9.56
CA LEU A 84 3.01 -6.23 9.10
C LEU A 84 3.89 -6.81 10.20
N GLU A 85 4.78 -7.73 9.83
CA GLU A 85 5.69 -8.40 10.76
C GLU A 85 6.98 -7.59 10.96
N THR A 86 7.37 -7.44 12.22
CA THR A 86 8.64 -6.80 12.60
C THR A 86 9.85 -7.57 12.07
N GLY A 87 10.85 -6.85 11.57
CA GLY A 87 12.05 -7.39 10.95
C GLY A 87 11.91 -7.69 9.45
N ILE A 88 10.73 -7.50 8.86
CA ILE A 88 10.48 -7.71 7.43
C ILE A 88 10.50 -6.38 6.67
N THR A 89 11.15 -6.39 5.50
CA THR A 89 11.06 -5.30 4.53
C THR A 89 9.91 -5.57 3.56
N TYR A 90 8.94 -4.67 3.56
CA TYR A 90 7.82 -4.68 2.63
C TYR A 90 8.02 -3.63 1.56
N PHE A 91 7.62 -3.98 0.33
CA PHE A 91 7.59 -3.12 -0.84
C PHE A 91 6.13 -2.86 -1.21
N PHE A 92 5.82 -1.61 -1.49
CA PHE A 92 4.46 -1.16 -1.77
C PHE A 92 4.42 -0.42 -3.10
N VAL A 93 3.40 -0.73 -3.89
CA VAL A 93 3.04 0.00 -5.11
C VAL A 93 1.52 0.16 -5.17
N VAL A 94 1.09 1.16 -5.91
CA VAL A 94 -0.33 1.45 -6.15
C VAL A 94 -0.58 1.52 -7.65
N THR A 95 -1.69 0.94 -8.10
CA THR A 95 -2.23 1.17 -9.45
C THR A 95 -3.57 1.88 -9.35
N ALA A 96 -3.91 2.65 -10.39
CA ALA A 96 -5.26 3.16 -10.58
C ALA A 96 -6.03 2.20 -11.49
N TYR A 97 -7.33 2.08 -11.28
CA TYR A 97 -8.21 1.35 -12.19
C TYR A 97 -9.41 2.21 -12.58
N ASN A 98 -9.89 2.00 -13.81
CA ASN A 98 -11.04 2.73 -14.35
C ASN A 98 -12.33 1.91 -14.30
N SER A 99 -13.45 2.54 -14.66
CA SER A 99 -14.78 1.90 -14.72
C SER A 99 -14.87 0.68 -15.66
N SER A 100 -13.93 0.54 -16.61
CA SER A 100 -13.82 -0.64 -17.48
C SER A 100 -12.97 -1.77 -16.85
N GLY A 101 -12.45 -1.56 -15.65
CA GLY A 101 -11.55 -2.48 -14.95
C GLY A 101 -10.12 -2.50 -15.49
N ALA A 102 -9.76 -1.56 -16.38
CA ALA A 102 -8.39 -1.44 -16.88
C ALA A 102 -7.50 -0.80 -15.81
N GLU A 103 -6.34 -1.40 -15.56
CA GLU A 103 -5.38 -0.91 -14.57
C GLU A 103 -4.24 -0.13 -15.23
N SER A 104 -3.72 0.86 -14.50
CA SER A 104 -2.50 1.57 -14.85
C SER A 104 -1.25 0.71 -14.63
N SER A 105 -0.11 1.22 -15.09
CA SER A 105 1.20 0.75 -14.60
C SER A 105 1.34 1.01 -13.09
N PHE A 106 2.22 0.27 -12.43
CA PHE A 106 2.58 0.48 -11.03
C PHE A 106 3.16 1.88 -10.80
N SER A 107 2.84 2.46 -9.65
CA SER A 107 3.50 3.67 -9.11
C SER A 107 5.01 3.47 -8.93
N ASN A 108 5.70 4.52 -8.47
CA ASN A 108 7.01 4.29 -7.84
C ASN A 108 6.86 3.30 -6.67
N GLU A 109 7.83 2.41 -6.57
CA GLU A 109 7.93 1.49 -5.44
C GLU A 109 8.46 2.25 -4.22
N VAL A 110 7.82 2.03 -3.08
CA VAL A 110 8.33 2.47 -1.77
C VAL A 110 8.55 1.26 -0.89
N SER A 111 9.61 1.27 -0.08
CA SER A 111 9.93 0.17 0.82
C SER A 111 9.89 0.62 2.28
N LYS A 112 9.35 -0.22 3.16
CA LYS A 112 9.39 -0.04 4.61
C LYS A 112 9.95 -1.28 5.28
N THR A 113 11.00 -1.11 6.06
CA THR A 113 11.37 -2.10 7.08
C THR A 113 10.62 -1.79 8.36
N ILE A 114 9.96 -2.82 8.88
CA ILE A 114 9.19 -2.80 10.13
C ILE A 114 10.17 -3.17 11.25
N LEU A 115 10.21 -2.38 12.34
CA LEU A 115 11.30 -2.40 13.34
C LEU A 115 10.80 -2.48 14.78
#